data_AF-A0AAJ4YCN8-F1
#
_entry.id   AF-A0AAJ4YCN8-F1
#
_cell.length_a   1.000
_cell.length_b   1.000
_cell.length_c   1.000
_cell.angle_alpha   90.00
_cell.angle_beta   90.00
_cell.angle_gamma   90.00
#
_symmetry.space_group_name_H-M   'P 1'
#
loop_
_entity.id
_entity.type
_entity.pdbx_description
1 polymer ?
#
loop_
_entity_poly.entity_id
_entity_poly.type
_entity_poly.pdbx_seq_one_letter_code
_entity_poly.pdbx_strand_id
1 'polypeptide(L)'
;MNVRIRIALSCATLAAVTGIAATSAVAAAASPNSAASAVTCSKWKSISADHNSVGVRYMECDRKVGGRQQTSAALYIWDNKTDGKYARVNVATGYAHWNGLDQTWFRYYSWTSTRHHSPKYETGWHSGNDVEVLLKAVRG
;
A
#
# COMPACT_ATOMS: atom_id res chain seq x y z
N MET A 1 -3.75 21.32 -4.19
CA MET A 1 -4.62 22.06 -3.25
C MET A 1 -4.05 21.86 -1.85
N ASN A 2 -3.55 22.93 -1.24
CA ASN A 2 -2.97 22.90 0.11
C ASN A 2 -4.06 23.19 1.14
N VAL A 3 -4.36 22.22 2.01
CA VAL A 3 -5.24 22.47 3.16
C VAL A 3 -4.35 22.65 4.39
N ARG A 4 -4.12 23.92 4.76
CA ARG A 4 -3.56 24.32 6.05
C ARG A 4 -4.70 24.37 7.06
N ILE A 5 -4.66 23.52 8.09
CA ILE A 5 -5.56 23.61 9.24
C ILE A 5 -4.78 24.29 10.37
N ARG A 6 -5.23 25.48 10.76
CA ARG A 6 -4.82 26.23 11.96
C ARG A 6 -6.02 26.29 12.91
N ILE A 7 -5.92 25.68 14.08
CA ILE A 7 -6.86 25.78 15.23
C ILE A 7 -6.01 25.43 16.46
N ALA A 8 -5.95 26.14 17.60
CA ALA A 8 -6.53 27.39 18.08
C ALA A 8 -5.68 27.93 19.25
N LEU A 9 -5.90 29.22 19.57
CA LEU A 9 -5.41 29.96 20.73
C LEU A 9 -6.07 29.47 22.05
N SER A 10 -5.36 29.58 23.19
CA SER A 10 -5.60 30.57 24.26
C SER A 10 -5.20 30.13 25.67
N CYS A 11 -4.35 30.95 26.30
CA CYS A 11 -4.35 31.45 27.69
C CYS A 11 -4.06 30.59 28.94
N ALA A 12 -3.31 31.27 29.84
CA ALA A 12 -3.21 31.16 31.30
C ALA A 12 -2.34 29.99 31.85
N THR A 13 -1.50 30.14 32.87
CA THR A 13 -1.25 31.21 33.86
C THR A 13 0.11 30.94 34.54
N LEU A 14 0.77 31.98 35.03
CA LEU A 14 1.93 31.90 35.89
C LEU A 14 1.48 31.55 37.32
N ALA A 15 2.01 30.48 37.92
CA ALA A 15 1.97 30.27 39.37
C ALA A 15 3.17 29.43 39.83
N ALA A 16 4.11 30.08 40.50
CA ALA A 16 5.14 29.42 41.30
C ALA A 16 4.51 28.95 42.61
N VAL A 17 4.58 27.64 42.88
CA VAL A 17 4.29 27.07 44.20
C VAL A 17 5.37 26.05 44.52
N THR A 18 6.14 26.37 45.56
CA THR A 18 7.05 25.48 46.27
C THR A 18 6.25 24.42 47.02
N GLY A 19 6.49 23.14 46.76
CA GLY A 19 5.85 22.04 47.48
C GLY A 19 6.54 20.72 47.20
N ILE A 20 7.28 20.23 48.20
CA ILE A 20 7.96 18.94 48.21
C ILE A 20 6.89 17.84 48.29
N ALA A 21 6.71 17.10 47.19
CA ALA A 21 6.09 15.78 47.20
C ALA A 21 6.63 15.01 45.98
N ALA A 22 7.60 14.13 46.23
CA ALA A 22 8.15 13.22 45.24
C ALA A 22 7.06 12.21 44.83
N THR A 23 6.31 12.55 43.79
CA THR A 23 5.51 11.59 43.03
C THR A 23 6.26 11.33 41.75
N SER A 24 6.71 10.09 41.58
CA SER A 24 7.38 9.61 40.38
C SER A 24 6.40 9.67 39.21
N ALA A 25 6.32 10.82 38.55
CA ALA A 25 5.64 10.95 37.28
C ALA A 25 6.41 10.10 36.27
N VAL A 26 5.90 8.89 36.00
CA VAL A 26 6.35 8.08 34.88
C VAL A 26 5.98 8.88 33.64
N ALA A 27 6.93 9.67 33.13
CA ALA A 27 6.83 10.27 31.82
C ALA A 27 6.69 9.09 30.84
N ALA A 28 5.47 8.84 30.39
CA ALA A 28 5.22 7.94 29.27
C ALA A 28 5.93 8.57 28.07
N ALA A 29 7.16 8.11 27.81
CA ALA A 29 7.90 8.51 26.64
C ALA A 29 7.02 8.19 25.43
N ALA A 30 6.53 9.22 24.76
CA ALA A 30 5.90 9.07 23.46
C ALA A 30 6.94 8.35 22.58
N SER A 31 6.65 7.09 22.25
CA SER A 31 7.52 6.33 21.35
C SER A 31 7.72 7.17 20.09
N PRO A 32 8.96 7.35 19.61
CA PRO A 32 9.18 8.09 18.38
C PRO A 32 8.39 7.39 17.28
N ASN A 33 7.36 8.05 16.77
CA ASN A 33 6.67 7.64 15.56
C ASN A 33 7.73 7.60 14.47
N SER A 34 8.26 6.41 14.20
CA SER A 34 9.35 6.24 13.26
C SER A 34 8.85 6.68 11.89
N ALA A 35 9.39 7.80 11.41
CA ALA A 35 8.97 8.38 10.15
C ALA A 35 9.16 7.35 9.02
N ALA A 36 8.18 7.27 8.13
CA ALA A 36 8.32 6.47 6.92
C ALA A 36 9.42 7.09 6.03
N SER A 37 10.25 6.26 5.41
CA SER A 37 11.16 6.71 4.38
C SER A 37 10.40 7.27 3.18
N ALA A 38 11.11 7.97 2.30
CA ALA A 38 10.61 8.29 0.98
C ALA A 38 10.14 7.00 0.26
N VAL A 39 9.02 7.12 -0.46
CA VAL A 39 8.47 6.04 -1.27
C VAL A 39 9.25 5.98 -2.59
N THR A 40 9.74 4.79 -2.93
CA THR A 40 10.39 4.52 -4.22
C THR A 40 9.49 3.61 -5.02
N CYS A 41 9.17 3.96 -6.27
CA CYS A 41 8.34 3.11 -7.12
C CYS A 41 9.08 2.68 -8.39
N SER A 42 8.82 1.46 -8.83
CA SER A 42 9.23 0.96 -10.13
C SER A 42 8.56 1.76 -11.25
N LYS A 43 9.08 1.63 -12.47
CA LYS A 43 8.29 1.99 -13.66
C LYS A 43 7.06 1.08 -13.75
N TRP A 44 6.04 1.56 -14.47
CA TRP A 44 4.90 0.72 -14.81
C TRP A 44 5.35 -0.47 -15.68
N LYS A 45 4.97 -1.67 -15.26
CA LYS A 45 5.15 -2.96 -15.93
C LYS A 45 3.81 -3.42 -16.49
N SER A 46 3.84 -4.23 -17.55
CA SER A 46 2.62 -4.78 -18.17
C SER A 46 2.73 -6.28 -18.34
N ILE A 47 1.65 -6.99 -18.05
CA ILE A 47 1.47 -8.41 -18.37
C ILE A 47 0.20 -8.52 -19.21
N SER A 48 0.26 -9.27 -20.30
CA SER A 48 -0.90 -9.61 -21.12
C SER A 48 -0.99 -11.12 -21.30
N ALA A 49 -2.20 -11.62 -21.47
CA ALA A 49 -2.45 -13.03 -21.73
C ALA A 49 -3.57 -13.21 -22.77
N ASP A 50 -3.74 -14.43 -23.26
CA ASP A 50 -4.76 -14.82 -24.22
C ASP A 50 -4.79 -13.90 -25.46
N HIS A 51 -3.68 -13.80 -26.19
CA HIS A 51 -3.55 -12.93 -27.38
C HIS A 51 -3.90 -11.45 -27.10
N ASN A 52 -3.45 -10.91 -25.95
CA ASN A 52 -3.75 -9.55 -25.48
C ASN A 52 -5.24 -9.27 -25.20
N SER A 53 -6.04 -10.32 -25.04
CA SER A 53 -7.45 -10.16 -24.69
C SER A 53 -7.66 -9.86 -23.21
N VAL A 54 -6.67 -10.09 -22.35
CA VAL A 54 -6.61 -9.56 -20.98
C VAL A 54 -5.26 -8.95 -20.69
N GLY A 55 -5.23 -7.96 -19.80
CA GLY A 55 -4.01 -7.28 -19.42
C GLY A 55 -4.04 -6.73 -18.00
N VAL A 56 -2.86 -6.58 -17.43
CA VAL A 56 -2.63 -5.81 -16.21
C VAL A 56 -1.43 -4.90 -16.42
N ARG A 57 -1.56 -3.65 -15.99
CA ARG A 57 -0.46 -2.70 -15.88
C ARG A 57 -0.28 -2.38 -14.41
N TYR A 58 0.92 -2.58 -13.87
CA TYR A 58 1.19 -2.45 -12.44
C TYR A 58 2.52 -1.75 -12.15
N MET A 59 2.63 -1.10 -11.00
CA MET A 59 3.92 -0.65 -10.45
C MET A 59 4.05 -1.16 -9.02
N GLU A 60 5.28 -1.34 -8.60
CA GLU A 60 5.64 -1.72 -7.23
C GLU A 60 6.23 -0.50 -6.54
N CYS A 61 5.90 -0.31 -5.29
CA CYS A 61 6.39 0.78 -4.48
C CYS A 61 6.87 0.26 -3.14
N ASP A 62 8.01 0.77 -2.69
CA ASP A 62 8.66 0.37 -1.46
C ASP A 62 8.87 1.56 -0.53
N ARG A 63 8.81 1.29 0.77
CA ARG A 63 9.20 2.22 1.83
C ARG A 63 9.72 1.46 3.04
N LYS A 64 10.33 2.18 3.98
CA LYS A 64 10.67 1.68 5.31
C LYS A 64 9.90 2.44 6.37
N VAL A 65 9.33 1.75 7.35
CA VAL A 65 8.68 2.36 8.52
C VAL A 65 9.25 1.72 9.77
N GLY A 66 9.91 2.50 10.63
CA GLY A 66 10.59 1.95 11.81
C GLY A 66 11.65 0.90 11.48
N GLY A 67 12.40 1.12 10.39
CA GLY A 67 13.42 0.18 9.90
C GLY A 67 12.87 -1.07 9.22
N ARG A 68 11.55 -1.29 9.21
CA ARG A 68 10.91 -2.44 8.57
C ARG A 68 10.52 -2.11 7.13
N GLN A 69 10.81 -3.03 6.22
CA GLN A 69 10.44 -2.88 4.81
C GLN A 69 8.93 -3.07 4.64
N GLN A 70 8.33 -2.20 3.84
CA GLN A 70 6.97 -2.34 3.35
C GLN A 70 6.94 -2.16 1.84
N THR A 71 6.10 -2.94 1.19
CA THR A 71 5.86 -2.88 -0.25
C THR A 71 4.36 -2.73 -0.53
N SER A 72 4.04 -2.19 -1.69
CA SER A 72 2.69 -1.92 -2.17
C SER A 72 2.68 -2.01 -3.69
N ALA A 73 1.55 -2.36 -4.27
CA ALA A 73 1.35 -2.32 -5.71
C ALA A 73 0.20 -1.37 -6.08
N ALA A 74 0.35 -0.72 -7.22
CA ALA A 74 -0.76 -0.08 -7.90
C ALA A 74 -1.00 -0.76 -9.24
N LEU A 75 -2.27 -1.01 -9.61
CA LEU A 75 -2.61 -1.72 -10.83
C LEU A 75 -3.85 -1.20 -11.54
N TYR A 76 -3.87 -1.40 -12.86
CA TYR A 76 -5.01 -1.27 -13.76
C TYR A 76 -5.21 -2.60 -14.49
N ILE A 77 -6.46 -2.98 -14.73
CA ILE A 77 -6.82 -4.26 -15.35
C ILE A 77 -7.63 -4.01 -16.62
N TRP A 78 -7.29 -4.70 -17.70
CA TRP A 78 -8.00 -4.70 -18.97
C TRP A 78 -8.61 -6.07 -19.20
N ASP A 79 -9.86 -6.05 -19.61
CA ASP A 79 -10.55 -7.21 -20.17
C ASP A 79 -11.09 -6.78 -21.52
N ASN A 80 -10.62 -7.37 -22.61
CA ASN A 80 -11.03 -7.06 -23.97
C ASN A 80 -11.88 -8.20 -24.57
N LYS A 81 -12.29 -9.18 -23.76
CA LYS A 81 -13.01 -10.37 -24.24
C LYS A 81 -14.53 -10.16 -24.24
N THR A 82 -15.19 -10.76 -25.21
CA THR A 82 -16.66 -10.89 -25.25
C THR A 82 -17.08 -12.37 -25.14
N ASP A 83 -16.35 -13.17 -24.37
CA ASP A 83 -16.53 -14.62 -24.24
C ASP A 83 -17.20 -15.06 -22.93
N GLY A 84 -17.69 -14.11 -22.12
CA GLY A 84 -18.29 -14.36 -20.80
C GLY A 84 -17.29 -14.67 -19.68
N LYS A 85 -15.98 -14.61 -19.96
CA LYS A 85 -14.93 -14.62 -18.93
C LYS A 85 -14.63 -13.19 -18.47
N TYR A 86 -13.80 -13.08 -17.44
CA TYR A 86 -13.28 -11.81 -16.96
C TYR A 86 -11.80 -11.89 -16.60
N ALA A 87 -11.14 -10.74 -16.61
CA ALA A 87 -9.75 -10.62 -16.17
C ALA A 87 -9.69 -10.71 -14.64
N ARG A 88 -8.88 -11.63 -14.12
CA ARG A 88 -8.53 -11.71 -12.69
C ARG A 88 -7.03 -11.54 -12.53
N VAL A 89 -6.63 -10.65 -11.64
CA VAL A 89 -5.24 -10.45 -11.24
C VAL A 89 -5.10 -10.84 -9.78
N ASN A 90 -4.26 -11.83 -9.51
CA ASN A 90 -3.84 -12.12 -8.14
C ASN A 90 -2.57 -11.32 -7.85
N VAL A 91 -2.55 -10.65 -6.70
CA VAL A 91 -1.42 -9.86 -6.23
C VAL A 91 -1.02 -10.36 -4.85
N ALA A 92 0.24 -10.72 -4.71
CA ALA A 92 0.85 -11.07 -3.44
C ALA A 92 1.98 -10.08 -3.14
N THR A 93 2.20 -9.81 -1.86
CA THR A 93 3.40 -9.10 -1.39
C THR A 93 4.11 -9.96 -0.37
N GLY A 94 5.42 -9.82 -0.27
CA GLY A 94 6.18 -10.62 0.67
C GLY A 94 7.67 -10.36 0.60
N TYR A 95 8.43 -11.29 1.17
CA TYR A 95 9.88 -11.27 1.08
C TYR A 95 10.34 -12.21 -0.03
N ALA A 96 11.05 -11.66 -1.02
CA ALA A 96 11.64 -12.45 -2.08
C ALA A 96 12.64 -13.46 -1.51
N HIS A 97 12.55 -14.70 -2.00
CA HIS A 97 13.42 -15.81 -1.63
C HIS A 97 13.86 -16.56 -2.90
N TRP A 98 14.89 -17.40 -2.82
CA TRP A 98 15.50 -18.02 -4.01
C TRP A 98 14.55 -18.96 -4.77
N ASN A 99 13.48 -19.45 -4.12
CA ASN A 99 12.48 -20.35 -4.69
C ASN A 99 11.06 -19.76 -4.74
N GLY A 100 10.90 -18.45 -4.55
CA GLY A 100 9.59 -17.80 -4.62
C GLY A 100 9.43 -16.65 -3.63
N LEU A 101 8.18 -16.38 -3.26
CA LEU A 101 7.80 -15.30 -2.35
C LEU A 101 7.35 -15.85 -1.00
N ASP A 102 7.97 -15.41 0.10
CA ASP A 102 7.40 -15.62 1.44
C ASP A 102 6.26 -14.62 1.65
N GLN A 103 5.05 -15.06 1.32
CA GLN A 103 3.86 -14.22 1.20
C GLN A 103 3.37 -13.74 2.57
N THR A 104 3.27 -12.42 2.72
CA THR A 104 2.70 -11.77 3.91
C THR A 104 1.28 -11.24 3.68
N TRP A 105 0.91 -11.02 2.42
CA TRP A 105 -0.41 -10.55 2.03
C TRP A 105 -0.76 -11.02 0.62
N PHE A 106 -2.05 -11.24 0.39
CA PHE A 106 -2.59 -11.67 -0.89
C PHE A 106 -4.00 -11.13 -1.11
N ARG A 107 -4.29 -10.72 -2.35
CA ARG A 107 -5.65 -10.42 -2.79
C ARG A 107 -5.80 -10.63 -4.29
N TYR A 108 -7.02 -10.91 -4.73
CA TYR A 108 -7.37 -10.84 -6.14
C TYR A 108 -8.21 -9.61 -6.47
N TYR A 109 -8.03 -9.12 -7.69
CA TYR A 109 -8.81 -8.04 -8.30
C TYR A 109 -9.36 -8.56 -9.61
N SER A 110 -10.54 -8.09 -10.00
CA SER A 110 -11.19 -8.51 -11.24
C SER A 110 -11.75 -7.34 -12.00
N TRP A 111 -11.81 -7.49 -13.32
CA TRP A 111 -12.39 -6.51 -14.21
C TRP A 111 -13.11 -7.19 -15.36
N THR A 112 -14.31 -6.68 -15.68
CA THR A 112 -15.25 -7.30 -16.64
C THR A 112 -15.66 -6.34 -17.76
N SER A 113 -15.24 -5.07 -17.71
CA SER A 113 -15.65 -4.11 -18.73
C SER A 113 -14.71 -4.14 -19.92
N THR A 114 -15.30 -4.36 -21.10
CA THR A 114 -14.59 -4.36 -22.39
C THR A 114 -14.31 -2.99 -22.97
N ARG A 115 -14.86 -1.93 -22.36
CA ARG A 115 -14.82 -0.57 -22.93
C ARG A 115 -13.67 0.28 -22.41
N HIS A 116 -13.18 -0.05 -21.23
CA HIS A 116 -12.20 0.73 -20.49
C HIS A 116 -11.54 -0.16 -19.44
N HIS A 117 -10.37 0.23 -18.97
CA HIS A 117 -9.69 -0.46 -17.88
C HIS A 117 -10.37 -0.21 -16.53
N SER A 118 -10.01 -1.01 -15.53
CA SER A 118 -10.43 -0.79 -14.15
C SER A 118 -10.04 0.59 -13.63
N PRO A 119 -10.70 1.10 -12.58
CA PRO A 119 -10.09 2.12 -11.74
C PRO A 119 -8.71 1.68 -11.27
N LYS A 120 -7.89 2.66 -10.84
CA LYS A 120 -6.61 2.35 -10.20
C LYS A 120 -6.89 1.60 -8.90
N TYR A 121 -6.34 0.40 -8.75
CA TYR A 121 -6.28 -0.29 -7.47
C TYR A 121 -4.96 0.00 -6.79
N GLU A 122 -4.99 0.17 -5.48
CA GLU A 122 -3.81 0.25 -4.63
C GLU A 122 -3.94 -0.83 -3.54
N THR A 123 -2.90 -1.63 -3.34
CA THR A 123 -2.96 -2.75 -2.38
C THR A 123 -2.90 -2.28 -0.93
N GLY A 124 -2.38 -1.08 -0.71
CA GLY A 124 -1.91 -0.66 0.60
C GLY A 124 -0.51 -1.22 0.90
N TRP A 125 0.04 -0.80 2.04
CA TRP A 125 1.40 -1.13 2.47
C TRP A 125 1.43 -2.40 3.31
N HIS A 126 2.20 -3.38 2.87
CA HIS A 126 2.34 -4.69 3.50
C HIS A 126 3.80 -4.98 3.80
N SER A 127 4.07 -5.79 4.82
CA SER A 127 5.45 -6.19 5.16
C SER A 127 6.06 -6.97 4.00
N GLY A 128 7.21 -6.57 3.50
CA GLY A 128 7.83 -7.23 2.35
C GLY A 128 8.71 -6.29 1.54
N ASN A 129 9.42 -6.86 0.58
CA ASN A 129 10.31 -6.16 -0.35
C ASN A 129 10.05 -6.50 -1.82
N ASP A 130 8.98 -7.26 -2.10
CA ASP A 130 8.66 -7.71 -3.44
C ASP A 130 7.15 -7.94 -3.62
N VAL A 131 6.71 -7.88 -4.88
CA VAL A 131 5.32 -8.08 -5.28
C VAL A 131 5.26 -9.12 -6.40
N GLU A 132 4.41 -10.13 -6.22
CA GLU A 132 4.10 -11.08 -7.28
C GLU A 132 2.73 -10.74 -7.89
N VAL A 133 2.67 -10.65 -9.22
CA VAL A 133 1.45 -10.35 -9.97
C VAL A 133 1.17 -11.44 -11.00
N LEU A 134 0.01 -12.09 -10.88
CA LEU A 134 -0.41 -13.17 -11.76
C LEU A 134 -1.75 -12.84 -12.43
N LEU A 135 -1.74 -12.71 -13.75
CA LEU A 135 -2.92 -12.50 -14.59
C LEU A 135 -3.54 -13.83 -15.02
N LYS A 136 -4.85 -13.99 -14.86
CA LYS A 136 -5.65 -15.13 -15.32
C LYS A 136 -6.92 -14.65 -16.00
N ALA A 137 -7.35 -15.39 -17.02
CA ALA A 137 -8.72 -15.29 -17.55
C ALA A 137 -9.59 -16.36 -16.89
N VAL A 138 -10.69 -15.97 -16.28
CA VAL A 138 -11.55 -16.87 -15.49
C VAL A 138 -13.00 -16.79 -15.95
N ARG A 139 -13.72 -17.92 -15.90
CA ARG A 139 -15.17 -17.93 -16.16
C ARG A 139 -15.94 -17.34 -14.98
N GLY A 140 -16.99 -16.57 -15.30
CA GLY A 140 -18.04 -16.12 -14.38
C GLY A 140 -18.86 -17.26 -13.82
#